data_AF-A0A495PVV3-F1
#
_entry.id   AF-A0A495PVV3-F1
#
_cell.length_a   1.000
_cell.length_b   1.000
_cell.length_c   1.000
_cell.angle_alpha   90.00
_cell.angle_beta   90.00
_cell.angle_gamma   90.00
#
_symmetry.space_group_name_H-M   'P 1'
#
loop_
_entity.id
_entity.type
_entity.pdbx_description
1 polymer ?
#
loop_
_entity_poly.entity_id
_entity_poly.type
_entity_poly.pdbx_seq_one_letter_code
_entity_poly.pdbx_strand_id
1 'polypeptide(L)' 'MENSVPQKRNIWHLVLGILFFIYGCYKLYSNTTTTEDETTFGYVIAIGFIAFGIYDLYKYYKGMK' A
#
# COMPACT_ATOMS: atom_id res chain seq x y z
N MET A 1 -32.08 -18.07 11.93
CA MET A 1 -31.28 -16.85 12.08
C MET A 1 -29.86 -17.22 11.71
N GLU A 2 -29.45 -16.90 10.48
CA GLU A 2 -28.09 -17.20 10.02
C GLU A 2 -27.13 -16.28 10.78
N ASN A 3 -26.34 -16.85 11.69
CA ASN A 3 -25.27 -16.14 12.37
C ASN A 3 -24.16 -15.90 11.35
N SER A 4 -24.23 -14.78 10.64
CA SER A 4 -23.10 -14.27 9.87
C SER A 4 -21.99 -13.95 10.88
N VAL A 5 -21.11 -14.93 11.13
CA VAL A 5 -19.88 -14.76 11.90
C VAL A 5 -19.23 -13.48 11.37
N PRO A 6 -19.01 -12.44 12.21
CA PRO A 6 -18.38 -11.22 11.72
C PRO A 6 -17.04 -11.63 11.14
N GLN A 7 -16.95 -11.58 9.80
CA GLN A 7 -15.75 -11.96 9.07
C GLN A 7 -14.66 -11.05 9.60
N LYS A 8 -13.76 -11.61 10.42
CA LYS A 8 -12.67 -10.89 11.07
C LYS A 8 -11.76 -10.34 9.97
N ARG A 9 -12.06 -9.12 9.50
CA ARG A 9 -11.25 -8.41 8.51
C ARG A 9 -9.88 -8.23 9.15
N ASN A 10 -8.85 -8.81 8.56
CA ASN A 10 -7.49 -8.68 9.07
C ASN A 10 -7.04 -7.23 8.85
N ILE A 11 -7.24 -6.41 9.88
CA ILE A 11 -6.79 -5.01 9.97
C ILE A 11 -5.31 -4.87 9.65
N TRP A 12 -4.51 -5.92 9.90
CA TRP A 12 -3.09 -5.95 9.56
C TRP A 12 -2.78 -5.72 8.09
N HIS A 13 -3.59 -6.24 7.15
CA HIS A 13 -3.39 -5.95 5.72
C HIS A 13 -3.72 -4.50 5.38
N LEU A 14 -4.71 -3.91 6.07
CA LEU A 14 -5.01 -2.49 5.91
C LEU A 14 -3.87 -1.62 6.46
N VAL A 15 -3.33 -1.95 7.64
CA VAL A 15 -2.21 -1.20 8.22
C VAL A 15 -0.98 -1.31 7.32
N LEU A 16 -0.63 -2.51 6.84
CA LEU A 16 0.50 -2.70 5.92
C LEU A 16 0.30 -1.93 4.60
N GLY A 17 -0.89 -2.02 4.00
CA GLY A 17 -1.20 -1.33 2.76
C GLY A 17 -1.10 0.18 2.89
N ILE A 18 -1.61 0.76 3.98
CA ILE A 18 -1.50 2.20 4.27
C ILE A 18 -0.05 2.60 4.50
N LEU A 19 0.71 1.80 5.26
CA LEU A 19 2.12 2.09 5.57
C LEU A 19 2.96 2.10 4.29
N PHE A 20 2.76 1.12 3.41
CA PHE A 20 3.43 1.04 2.12
C PHE A 20 2.98 2.14 1.15
N PHE A 21 1.69 2.48 1.14
CA PHE A 21 1.20 3.57 0.31
C PHE A 21 1.79 4.92 0.73
N ILE A 22 1.81 5.23 2.03
CA ILE A 22 2.40 6.47 2.55
C ILE A 22 3.90 6.50 2.28
N TYR A 23 4.63 5.40 2.54
CA TYR A 23 6.06 5.32 2.27
C TYR A 23 6.38 5.46 0.78
N GLY A 24 5.61 4.80 -0.09
CA GLY A 24 5.74 4.91 -1.55
C GLY A 24 5.49 6.34 -2.06
N CYS A 25 4.43 7.01 -1.57
CA CYS A 25 4.17 8.42 -1.89
C CYS A 25 5.26 9.36 -1.37
N TYR A 26 5.73 9.17 -0.13
CA TYR A 26 6.83 9.95 0.43
C TYR A 26 8.12 9.77 -0.36
N LYS A 27 8.44 8.52 -0.72
CA LYS A 27 9.63 8.21 -1.52
C LYS A 27 9.53 8.79 -2.92
N LEU A 28 8.36 8.70 -3.57
CA LEU A 28 8.12 9.30 -4.89
C LEU A 28 8.23 10.83 -4.85
N TYR A 29 7.73 11.47 -3.78
CA TYR A 29 7.86 12.91 -3.57
C TYR A 29 9.31 13.33 -3.33
N SER A 30 10.04 12.57 -2.52
CA SER A 30 11.47 12.77 -2.28
C SER A 30 12.28 12.61 -3.56
N ASN A 31 12.00 11.57 -4.37
CA ASN A 31 12.60 11.34 -5.68
C ASN A 31 12.36 12.48 -6.68
N THR A 32 11.22 13.17 -6.56
CA THR A 32 10.87 14.28 -7.45
C THR A 32 11.51 15.60 -6.98
N THR A 33 11.69 15.76 -5.67
CA THR A 33 12.21 17.00 -5.06
C THR A 33 13.73 17.01 -4.98
N THR A 34 14.33 15.85 -4.73
CA THR A 34 15.77 15.68 -4.58
C THR A 34 16.32 15.17 -5.91
N THR A 35 16.72 16.12 -6.76
CA THR A 35 17.39 15.87 -8.06
C THR A 35 18.82 15.32 -7.89
N GLU A 36 19.09 14.57 -6.82
CA GLU A 36 20.40 13.97 -6.54
C GLU A 36 20.35 12.52 -6.99
N ASP A 37 20.60 12.28 -8.27
CA ASP A 37 20.97 10.98 -8.86
C ASP A 37 20.24 9.75 -8.27
N GLU A 38 18.95 9.86 -7.99
CA GLU A 38 18.18 8.73 -7.47
C GLU A 38 17.90 7.77 -8.63
N THR A 39 18.87 6.86 -8.80
CA THR A 39 18.82 5.64 -9.61
C THR A 39 17.39 5.13 -9.80
N THR A 40 17.05 4.77 -11.04
CA THR A 40 15.76 4.21 -11.50
C THR A 40 15.14 3.18 -10.54
N PHE A 41 15.98 2.50 -9.77
CA PHE A 41 15.62 1.58 -8.70
C PHE A 41 14.67 2.18 -7.64
N GLY A 42 14.92 3.42 -7.17
CA GLY A 42 14.05 4.10 -6.20
C GLY A 42 12.64 4.34 -6.74
N TYR A 43 12.56 4.72 -8.02
CA TYR A 43 11.30 4.96 -8.71
C TYR A 43 10.49 3.67 -8.92
N VAL A 44 11.16 2.58 -9.32
CA VAL A 44 10.53 1.26 -9.48
C VAL A 44 9.99 0.74 -8.15
N ILE A 45 10.75 0.92 -7.06
CA ILE A 45 10.32 0.55 -5.70
C ILE A 45 9.12 1.39 -5.25
N ALA A 46 9.14 2.70 -5.49
CA ALA A 46 8.03 3.59 -5.13
C ALA A 46 6.74 3.18 -5.84
N ILE A 47 6.79 2.91 -7.15
CA ILE A 47 5.64 2.42 -7.92
C ILE A 47 5.17 1.05 -7.39
N GLY A 48 6.10 0.14 -7.09
CA GLY A 48 5.78 -1.16 -6.50
C GLY A 48 5.03 -1.05 -5.18
N PHE A 49 5.50 -0.20 -4.26
CA PHE A 49 4.84 0.03 -2.97
C PHE A 49 3.48 0.71 -3.10
N ILE A 50 3.33 1.66 -4.02
CA ILE A 50 2.04 2.31 -4.28
C ILE A 50 1.04 1.30 -4.84
N ALA A 51 1.43 0.52 -5.86
CA ALA A 51 0.57 -0.49 -6.46
C ALA A 51 0.18 -1.59 -5.45
N PHE A 52 1.15 -2.07 -4.66
CA PHE A 52 0.92 -3.08 -3.62
C PHE A 52 0.04 -2.53 -2.50
N GLY A 53 0.29 -1.31 -2.05
CA GLY A 53 -0.53 -0.63 -1.03
C GLY A 53 -1.98 -0.44 -1.48
N ILE A 54 -2.21 0.01 -2.73
CA ILE A 54 -3.56 0.12 -3.31
C ILE A 54 -4.23 -1.25 -3.42
N TYR A 55 -3.50 -2.28 -3.86
CA TYR A 55 -4.05 -3.63 -3.98
C TYR A 55 -4.47 -4.22 -2.62
N ASP A 56 -3.65 -4.08 -1.60
CA ASP A 56 -3.97 -4.54 -0.24
C ASP A 56 -5.15 -3.75 0.36
N LEU A 57 -5.21 -2.44 0.11
CA LEU A 57 -6.35 -1.61 0.51
C LEU A 57 -7.63 -2.07 -0.21
N TYR A 58 -7.58 -2.27 -1.52
CA TYR A 58 -8.70 -2.76 -2.32
C TYR A 58 -9.16 -4.15 -1.84
N LYS A 59 -8.23 -5.06 -1.59
CA LYS A 59 -8.51 -6.41 -1.06
C LYS A 59 -9.21 -6.33 0.29
N TYR A 60 -8.74 -5.45 1.19
CA TYR A 60 -9.34 -5.21 2.49
C TYR A 60 -10.74 -4.61 2.41
N TYR A 61 -10.97 -3.64 1.52
CA TYR A 61 -12.28 -3.01 1.32
C TYR A 61 -13.29 -3.95 0.67
N LYS A 62 -12.84 -4.78 -0.29
CA LYS A 62 -13.67 -5.77 -0.97
C LYS A 62 -13.95 -7.02 -0.12
N GLY A 63 -13.31 -7.15 1.06
CA GLY A 63 -13.51 -8.30 1.95
C GLY A 63 -13.01 -9.62 1.36
N MET A 64 -12.13 -9.55 0.34
CA MET A 64 -11.56 -10.74 -0.29
C MET A 64 -10.53 -11.35 0.67
N LYS A 65 -10.69 -12.64 1.01
CA LYS A 65 -9.74 -13.43 1.81
C LYS A 65 -8.33 -13.37 1.25
#